data_AF-A0A5C6D2S1-F1
#
_entry.id   AF-A0A5C6D2S1-F1
#
_cell.length_a   1.000
_cell.length_b   1.000
_cell.length_c   1.000
_cell.angle_alpha   90.00
_cell.angle_beta   90.00
_cell.angle_gamma   90.00
#
_symmetry.space_group_name_H-M   'P 1'
#
loop_
_entity.id
_entity.type
_entity.pdbx_description
1 polymer ?
#
loop_
_entity_poly.entity_id
_entity_poly.type
_entity_poly.pdbx_seq_one_letter_code
_entity_poly.pdbx_strand_id
1 'polypeptide(L)'
;MPPKRFHPLRESGFSLHLLSRDCLIKNPCKSRFVKFIINAAIELMSGGATRLTNIPKFSAGINLCIKGAKTKMQDIKKRKDITKDLIEFIQDSDVINQFNITPKEIRIGVFYTGVVLSSGHAGMSYTPVQEIPEAVCCPRSHAKMPAAGELLNKQITELMDYALDDNALKAAVGVATLNALSAVLLADDTCKYKPSAYGNALDLIEITNEDTVAMVGAFPPFIKRIQEITKNLFVIDKNPKVVGKGDTIKIESADRLGEIIPQANILVITGVTLVNHTLGPILDLAEKANEIVVVGPTASVYPEPLFERGVTVMGGVRITDAAKMIHLIGEAGSGYDFFDNCADKVIMRNEAISVRSS
;
A
#
# COMPACT_ATOMS: atom_id res chain seq x y z
N MET A 1 -55.06 -22.44 32.40
CA MET A 1 -55.11 -23.32 31.22
C MET A 1 -54.22 -22.71 30.11
N PRO A 2 -53.57 -23.54 29.29
CA PRO A 2 -52.10 -23.68 29.27
C PRO A 2 -51.43 -23.10 27.99
N PRO A 3 -50.09 -23.19 27.83
CA PRO A 3 -49.35 -22.51 26.76
C PRO A 3 -49.45 -23.30 25.44
N LYS A 4 -49.43 -22.60 24.30
CA LYS A 4 -49.37 -23.24 22.98
C LYS A 4 -47.94 -23.25 22.43
N ARG A 5 -47.60 -24.45 21.94
CA ARG A 5 -46.31 -25.01 21.53
C ARG A 5 -45.62 -24.26 20.38
N PHE A 6 -44.29 -24.36 20.39
CA PHE A 6 -43.37 -24.06 19.29
C PHE A 6 -43.26 -25.21 18.26
N HIS A 7 -42.80 -24.81 17.06
CA HIS A 7 -42.23 -25.53 15.88
C HIS A 7 -43.15 -25.84 14.68
N PRO A 8 -42.60 -25.88 13.42
CA PRO A 8 -41.37 -25.25 12.88
C PRO A 8 -41.54 -24.55 11.50
N LEU A 9 -40.46 -23.85 11.11
CA LEU A 9 -40.19 -23.15 9.84
C LEU A 9 -40.24 -24.03 8.57
N ARG A 10 -40.86 -23.48 7.51
CA ARG A 10 -40.63 -23.67 6.05
C ARG A 10 -41.28 -22.44 5.38
N GLU A 11 -40.80 -21.76 4.35
CA GLU A 11 -39.74 -21.92 3.35
C GLU A 11 -39.41 -20.51 2.81
N SER A 12 -38.15 -20.29 2.45
CA SER A 12 -37.59 -19.04 1.95
C SER A 12 -37.96 -18.76 0.49
N GLY A 13 -38.72 -17.70 0.22
CA GLY A 13 -38.88 -17.10 -1.10
C GLY A 13 -37.91 -15.93 -1.31
N PHE A 14 -36.69 -16.21 -1.79
CA PHE A 14 -35.72 -15.18 -2.16
C PHE A 14 -36.08 -14.63 -3.55
N SER A 15 -36.47 -13.35 -3.63
CA SER A 15 -36.83 -12.68 -4.89
C SER A 15 -35.58 -12.42 -5.74
N LEU A 16 -35.47 -13.15 -6.86
CA LEU A 16 -34.34 -13.15 -7.81
C LEU A 16 -34.20 -11.85 -8.63
N HIS A 17 -35.14 -10.91 -8.51
CA HIS A 17 -35.21 -9.75 -9.40
C HIS A 17 -34.15 -8.67 -9.13
N LEU A 18 -33.58 -8.61 -7.92
CA LEU A 18 -32.63 -7.57 -7.50
C LEU A 18 -31.17 -7.84 -7.91
N LEU A 19 -30.79 -9.09 -8.19
CA LEU A 19 -29.41 -9.45 -8.55
C LEU A 19 -29.03 -9.08 -10.00
N SER A 20 -30.02 -8.80 -10.86
CA SER A 20 -29.78 -8.62 -12.29
C SER A 20 -29.32 -7.21 -12.70
N ARG A 21 -29.67 -6.16 -11.95
CA ARG A 21 -29.38 -4.78 -12.36
C ARG A 21 -27.99 -4.28 -11.95
N ASP A 22 -27.51 -4.64 -10.77
CA ASP A 22 -26.22 -4.12 -10.26
C ASP A 22 -24.99 -4.81 -10.86
N CYS A 23 -25.13 -6.06 -11.33
CA CYS A 23 -24.01 -6.81 -11.91
C CYS A 23 -23.69 -6.38 -13.36
N LEU A 24 -24.67 -5.84 -14.09
CA LEU A 24 -24.55 -5.54 -15.53
C LEU A 24 -23.77 -4.25 -15.85
N ILE A 25 -23.62 -3.32 -14.90
CA ILE A 25 -23.13 -1.96 -15.18
C ILE A 25 -21.60 -1.84 -15.08
N LYS A 26 -20.90 -2.74 -14.39
CA LYS A 26 -19.46 -2.58 -14.07
C LYS A 26 -18.48 -3.44 -14.87
N ASN A 27 -18.91 -4.35 -15.75
CA ASN A 27 -18.00 -5.21 -16.53
C ASN A 27 -18.69 -5.90 -17.74
N PRO A 28 -18.47 -5.47 -18.99
CA PRO A 28 -19.14 -6.05 -20.16
C PRO A 28 -18.75 -7.51 -20.44
N CYS A 29 -17.54 -7.95 -20.04
CA CYS A 29 -17.14 -9.37 -20.17
C CYS A 29 -17.84 -10.31 -19.17
N LYS A 30 -18.19 -9.83 -17.96
CA LYS A 30 -18.93 -10.64 -16.97
C LYS A 30 -20.41 -10.79 -17.32
N SER A 31 -20.99 -9.80 -17.99
CA SER A 31 -22.41 -9.76 -18.39
C SER A 31 -22.84 -11.00 -19.20
N ARG A 32 -22.02 -11.44 -20.16
CA ARG A 32 -22.36 -12.58 -21.03
C ARG A 32 -22.28 -13.92 -20.28
N PHE A 33 -21.28 -14.08 -19.41
CA PHE A 33 -21.07 -15.29 -18.61
C PHE A 33 -22.10 -15.42 -17.48
N VAL A 34 -22.43 -14.33 -16.80
CA VAL A 34 -23.45 -14.29 -15.75
C VAL A 34 -24.85 -14.52 -16.34
N LYS A 35 -25.18 -13.90 -17.48
CA LYS A 35 -26.42 -14.25 -18.23
C LYS A 35 -26.46 -15.73 -18.62
N PHE A 36 -25.33 -16.30 -19.01
CA PHE A 36 -25.26 -17.71 -19.43
C PHE A 36 -25.41 -18.68 -18.23
N ILE A 37 -24.80 -18.36 -17.08
CA ILE A 37 -24.96 -19.14 -15.83
C ILE A 37 -26.40 -19.07 -15.33
N ILE A 38 -27.03 -17.89 -15.38
CA ILE A 38 -28.43 -17.70 -14.99
C ILE A 38 -29.35 -18.50 -15.92
N ASN A 39 -29.13 -18.45 -17.24
CA ASN A 39 -29.92 -19.23 -18.20
C ASN A 39 -29.71 -20.74 -18.04
N ALA A 40 -28.48 -21.20 -17.77
CA ALA A 40 -28.19 -22.61 -17.50
C ALA A 40 -28.83 -23.10 -16.19
N ALA A 41 -28.89 -22.25 -15.16
CA ALA A 41 -29.60 -22.55 -13.91
C ALA A 41 -31.13 -22.60 -14.11
N ILE A 42 -31.68 -21.73 -14.96
CA ILE A 42 -33.10 -21.75 -15.35
C ILE A 42 -33.45 -23.04 -16.13
N GLU A 43 -32.59 -23.49 -17.05
CA GLU A 43 -32.77 -24.76 -17.79
C GLU A 43 -32.65 -26.00 -16.91
N LEU A 44 -31.73 -25.99 -15.94
CA LEU A 44 -31.60 -27.08 -14.96
C LEU A 44 -32.81 -27.17 -14.02
N MET A 45 -33.39 -26.04 -13.62
CA MET A 45 -34.60 -26.03 -12.79
C MET A 45 -35.90 -26.33 -13.55
N SER A 46 -35.88 -26.30 -14.90
CA SER A 46 -37.02 -26.65 -15.75
C SER A 46 -36.98 -28.08 -16.29
N GLY A 47 -36.13 -28.95 -15.72
CA GLY A 47 -36.16 -30.40 -15.96
C GLY A 47 -35.50 -30.86 -17.28
N GLY A 48 -34.80 -29.98 -17.99
CA GLY A 48 -34.08 -30.30 -19.23
C GLY A 48 -32.69 -30.92 -19.00
N ALA A 49 -32.58 -31.97 -18.19
CA ALA A 49 -31.31 -32.63 -17.91
C ALA A 49 -30.90 -33.57 -19.06
N THR A 50 -30.26 -33.08 -20.13
CA THR A 50 -29.51 -33.97 -21.05
C THR A 50 -28.44 -33.35 -21.98
N ARG A 51 -28.09 -32.05 -21.91
CA ARG A 51 -27.11 -31.47 -22.89
C ARG A 51 -26.11 -30.43 -22.37
N LEU A 52 -25.54 -30.58 -21.17
CA LEU A 52 -24.49 -29.65 -20.70
C LEU A 52 -23.08 -30.24 -20.57
N THR A 53 -22.88 -31.55 -20.80
CA THR A 53 -21.56 -32.19 -20.66
C THR A 53 -20.70 -32.24 -21.93
N ASN A 54 -21.21 -31.80 -23.09
CA ASN A 54 -20.51 -31.93 -24.39
C ASN A 54 -20.30 -30.60 -25.14
N ILE A 55 -19.94 -29.52 -24.44
CA ILE A 55 -19.58 -28.25 -25.08
C ILE A 55 -18.10 -27.94 -24.77
N PRO A 56 -17.15 -28.19 -25.69
CA PRO A 56 -15.74 -27.84 -25.52
C PRO A 56 -15.52 -26.39 -25.08
N LYS A 57 -16.38 -25.47 -25.55
CA LYS A 57 -16.38 -24.05 -25.18
C LYS A 57 -16.68 -23.78 -23.69
N PHE A 58 -17.43 -24.65 -23.02
CA PHE A 58 -17.75 -24.51 -21.58
C PHE A 58 -16.54 -24.86 -20.71
N SER A 59 -15.87 -25.98 -21.02
CA SER A 59 -14.62 -26.37 -20.34
C SER A 59 -13.49 -25.35 -20.57
N ALA A 60 -13.38 -24.81 -21.79
CA ALA A 60 -12.39 -23.78 -22.12
C ALA A 60 -12.66 -22.47 -21.37
N GLY A 61 -13.92 -22.03 -21.27
CA GLY A 61 -14.30 -20.82 -20.53
C GLY A 61 -14.03 -20.92 -19.03
N ILE A 62 -14.34 -22.07 -18.40
CA ILE A 62 -14.05 -22.31 -16.98
C ILE A 62 -12.54 -22.34 -16.75
N ASN A 63 -11.78 -23.04 -17.60
CA ASN A 63 -10.31 -23.09 -17.48
C ASN A 63 -9.67 -21.71 -17.66
N LEU A 64 -10.21 -20.86 -18.54
CA LEU A 64 -9.74 -19.48 -18.72
C LEU A 64 -10.04 -18.62 -17.49
N CYS A 65 -11.22 -18.77 -16.88
CA CYS A 65 -11.57 -18.09 -15.62
C CYS A 65 -10.71 -18.56 -14.44
N ILE A 66 -10.44 -19.85 -14.32
CA ILE A 66 -9.55 -20.41 -13.28
C ILE A 66 -8.12 -19.93 -13.48
N LYS A 67 -7.61 -19.95 -14.73
CA LYS A 67 -6.30 -19.38 -15.07
C LYS A 67 -6.24 -17.89 -14.70
N GLY A 68 -7.23 -17.10 -15.11
CA GLY A 68 -7.31 -15.68 -14.76
C GLY A 68 -7.39 -15.41 -13.25
N ALA A 69 -8.11 -16.25 -12.50
CA ALA A 69 -8.16 -16.17 -11.04
C ALA A 69 -6.83 -16.55 -10.37
N LYS A 70 -6.14 -17.58 -10.88
CA LYS A 70 -4.81 -17.98 -10.42
C LYS A 70 -3.77 -16.90 -10.71
N THR A 71 -3.74 -16.34 -11.93
CA THR A 71 -2.87 -15.22 -12.31
C THR A 71 -3.13 -14.00 -11.43
N LYS A 72 -4.40 -13.59 -11.28
CA LYS A 72 -4.75 -12.47 -10.40
C LYS A 72 -4.35 -12.70 -8.95
N MET A 73 -4.49 -13.93 -8.43
CA MET A 73 -4.08 -14.27 -7.07
C MET A 73 -2.55 -14.32 -6.93
N GLN A 74 -1.83 -14.73 -7.97
CA GLN A 74 -0.38 -14.68 -8.03
C GLN A 74 0.12 -13.23 -8.09
N ASP A 75 -0.53 -12.36 -8.87
CA ASP A 75 -0.26 -10.92 -8.91
C ASP A 75 -0.56 -10.27 -7.55
N ILE A 76 -1.66 -10.64 -6.89
CA ILE A 76 -1.97 -10.17 -5.53
C ILE A 76 -0.90 -10.61 -4.53
N LYS A 77 -0.43 -11.86 -4.61
CA LYS A 77 0.65 -12.34 -3.75
C LYS A 77 1.93 -11.55 -4.00
N LYS A 78 2.32 -11.41 -5.27
CA LYS A 78 3.53 -10.69 -5.71
C LYS A 78 3.54 -9.23 -5.24
N ARG A 79 2.39 -8.56 -5.29
CA ARG A 79 2.23 -7.17 -4.82
C ARG A 79 2.63 -6.93 -3.36
N LYS A 80 2.54 -7.97 -2.53
CA LYS A 80 2.75 -7.87 -1.07
C LYS A 80 4.04 -8.52 -0.60
N ASP A 81 4.86 -9.08 -1.49
CA ASP A 81 6.04 -9.85 -1.10
C ASP A 81 7.04 -8.99 -0.31
N ILE A 82 7.33 -7.76 -0.75
CA ILE A 82 8.22 -6.84 -0.01
C ILE A 82 7.74 -6.62 1.43
N THR A 83 6.43 -6.44 1.62
CA THR A 83 5.84 -6.24 2.94
C THR A 83 5.88 -7.51 3.78
N LYS A 84 5.76 -8.70 3.18
CA LYS A 84 5.94 -9.97 3.89
C LYS A 84 7.39 -10.16 4.33
N ASP A 85 8.35 -9.90 3.43
CA ASP A 85 9.77 -10.00 3.75
C ASP A 85 10.14 -9.07 4.93
N LEU A 86 9.55 -7.87 4.98
CA LEU A 86 9.68 -6.95 6.13
C LEU A 86 9.09 -7.53 7.42
N ILE A 87 7.91 -8.14 7.36
CA ILE A 87 7.26 -8.77 8.51
C ILE A 87 8.12 -9.93 9.02
N GLU A 88 8.55 -10.82 8.12
CA GLU A 88 9.37 -11.98 8.41
C GLU A 88 10.71 -11.54 9.03
N PHE A 89 11.38 -10.54 8.45
CA PHE A 89 12.62 -9.98 9.01
C PHE A 89 12.45 -9.47 10.44
N ILE A 90 11.38 -8.71 10.72
CA ILE A 90 11.12 -8.17 12.06
C ILE A 90 10.77 -9.31 13.04
N GLN A 91 10.03 -10.33 12.61
CA GLN A 91 9.74 -11.50 13.44
C GLN A 91 11.02 -12.27 13.78
N ASP A 92 11.87 -12.51 12.80
CA ASP A 92 13.13 -13.26 12.95
C ASP A 92 14.17 -12.50 13.79
N SER A 93 14.09 -11.17 13.85
CA SER A 93 14.94 -10.35 14.73
C SER A 93 14.65 -10.55 16.23
N ASP A 94 13.51 -11.17 16.57
CA ASP A 94 13.00 -11.39 17.94
C ASP A 94 12.79 -10.11 18.77
N VAL A 95 12.91 -8.92 18.18
CA VAL A 95 12.81 -7.61 18.86
C VAL A 95 11.48 -7.44 19.61
N ILE A 96 10.40 -8.02 19.08
CA ILE A 96 9.06 -7.95 19.69
C ILE A 96 9.05 -8.68 21.03
N ASN A 97 9.59 -9.90 21.10
CA ASN A 97 9.58 -10.70 22.33
C ASN A 97 10.65 -10.21 23.30
N GLN A 98 11.85 -9.89 22.79
CA GLN A 98 12.97 -9.38 23.59
C GLN A 98 12.57 -8.16 24.42
N PHE A 99 11.80 -7.24 23.86
CA PHE A 99 11.36 -6.02 24.53
C PHE A 99 9.88 -6.06 24.98
N ASN A 100 9.20 -7.19 24.84
CA ASN A 100 7.76 -7.36 25.12
C ASN A 100 6.92 -6.19 24.55
N ILE A 101 7.11 -5.92 23.26
CA ILE A 101 6.57 -4.74 22.59
C ILE A 101 5.04 -4.83 22.49
N THR A 102 4.36 -3.78 22.94
CA THR A 102 2.91 -3.60 22.81
C THR A 102 2.58 -2.24 22.20
N PRO A 103 1.41 -2.07 21.56
CA PRO A 103 0.97 -0.76 21.12
C PRO A 103 0.64 0.14 22.33
N LYS A 104 1.22 1.34 22.38
CA LYS A 104 0.99 2.33 23.44
C LYS A 104 -0.02 3.40 23.02
N GLU A 105 0.14 3.97 21.83
CA GLU A 105 -0.80 4.93 21.25
C GLU A 105 -0.94 4.70 19.74
N ILE A 106 -2.15 4.89 19.21
CA ILE A 106 -2.42 4.81 17.77
C ILE A 106 -3.38 5.95 17.42
N ARG A 107 -3.06 6.72 16.37
CA ARG A 107 -3.95 7.75 15.82
C ARG A 107 -3.99 7.68 14.31
N ILE A 108 -5.20 7.75 13.77
CA ILE A 108 -5.46 7.83 12.33
C ILE A 108 -5.88 9.27 12.05
N GLY A 109 -4.92 10.12 11.69
CA GLY A 109 -5.15 11.52 11.32
C GLY A 109 -5.44 11.66 9.83
N VAL A 110 -5.74 12.89 9.38
CA VAL A 110 -6.11 13.19 8.00
C VAL A 110 -4.95 12.94 7.02
N PHE A 111 -3.72 13.35 7.36
CA PHE A 111 -2.57 13.17 6.48
C PHE A 111 -1.74 11.95 6.86
N TYR A 112 -1.64 11.61 8.15
CA TYR A 112 -0.80 10.54 8.63
C TYR A 112 -1.51 9.68 9.67
N THR A 113 -1.14 8.41 9.71
CA THR A 113 -1.45 7.45 10.76
C THR A 113 -0.18 7.21 11.54
N GLY A 114 -0.26 7.22 12.87
CA GLY A 114 0.89 7.07 13.76
C GLY A 114 0.68 5.95 14.78
N VAL A 115 1.77 5.27 15.11
CA VAL A 115 1.85 4.21 16.12
C VAL A 115 3.02 4.51 17.05
N VAL A 116 2.77 4.50 18.35
CA VAL A 116 3.78 4.59 19.41
C VAL A 116 3.81 3.25 20.14
N LEU A 117 5.00 2.70 20.32
CA LEU A 117 5.24 1.42 21.00
C LEU A 117 5.46 1.63 22.50
N SER A 118 5.30 0.55 23.28
CA SER A 118 5.64 0.53 24.72
C SER A 118 7.12 0.87 24.98
N SER A 119 8.01 0.58 24.03
CA SER A 119 9.43 0.94 24.08
C SER A 119 9.72 2.43 23.89
N GLY A 120 8.69 3.27 23.62
CA GLY A 120 8.83 4.70 23.34
C GLY A 120 9.17 5.04 21.89
N HIS A 121 9.57 4.05 21.08
CA HIS A 121 9.77 4.21 19.65
C HIS A 121 8.43 4.40 18.94
N ALA A 122 8.46 5.06 17.78
CA ALA A 122 7.26 5.37 17.05
C ALA A 122 7.50 5.41 15.54
N GLY A 123 6.42 5.24 14.80
CA GLY A 123 6.40 5.24 13.34
C GLY A 123 5.13 5.89 12.81
N MET A 124 5.20 6.34 11.56
CA MET A 124 4.06 6.94 10.87
C MET A 124 3.98 6.48 9.42
N SER A 125 2.78 6.51 8.86
CA SER A 125 2.52 6.29 7.44
C SER A 125 1.52 7.32 6.95
N TYR A 126 1.53 7.62 5.65
CA TYR A 126 0.48 8.44 5.06
C TYR A 126 -0.91 7.80 5.26
N THR A 127 -1.91 8.60 5.59
CA THR A 127 -3.32 8.18 5.61
C THR A 127 -3.89 8.37 4.20
N PRO A 128 -4.25 7.30 3.48
CA PRO A 128 -4.67 7.38 2.09
C PRO A 128 -6.14 7.82 1.99
N VAL A 129 -6.46 9.07 2.35
CA VAL A 129 -7.84 9.60 2.42
C VAL A 129 -8.65 9.46 1.12
N GLN A 130 -7.96 9.50 -0.02
CA GLN A 130 -8.56 9.33 -1.34
C GLN A 130 -8.93 7.87 -1.65
N GLU A 131 -8.32 6.93 -0.93
CA GLU A 131 -8.53 5.48 -1.07
C GLU A 131 -9.43 4.92 0.04
N ILE A 132 -10.26 5.76 0.66
CA ILE A 132 -11.30 5.37 1.64
C ILE A 132 -12.70 5.41 1.00
N PRO A 133 -13.00 4.64 -0.07
CA PRO A 133 -14.35 4.56 -0.63
C PRO A 133 -15.36 3.93 0.34
N GLU A 134 -14.87 3.38 1.45
CA GLU A 134 -15.64 2.66 2.47
C GLU A 134 -16.02 3.55 3.66
N ALA A 135 -15.73 4.87 3.63
CA ALA A 135 -16.19 5.85 4.62
C ALA A 135 -17.70 6.13 4.54
N VAL A 136 -18.50 5.07 4.41
CA VAL A 136 -19.96 5.07 4.44
C VAL A 136 -20.36 4.34 5.72
N CYS A 137 -21.29 4.90 6.48
CA CYS A 137 -21.79 4.29 7.72
C CYS A 137 -22.74 3.12 7.40
N CYS A 138 -22.21 2.04 6.83
CA CYS A 138 -22.92 0.78 6.63
C CYS A 138 -22.16 -0.39 7.28
N PRO A 139 -22.85 -1.47 7.71
CA PRO A 139 -22.20 -2.57 8.41
C PRO A 139 -21.04 -3.22 7.64
N ARG A 140 -21.16 -3.31 6.31
CA ARG A 140 -20.10 -3.87 5.44
C ARG A 140 -18.84 -3.02 5.42
N SER A 141 -19.01 -1.70 5.39
CA SER A 141 -17.90 -0.76 5.47
C SER A 141 -17.26 -0.80 6.86
N HIS A 142 -18.06 -0.77 7.93
CA HIS A 142 -17.58 -0.83 9.31
C HIS A 142 -16.72 -2.07 9.58
N ALA A 143 -17.13 -3.25 9.11
CA ALA A 143 -16.38 -4.49 9.30
C ALA A 143 -15.00 -4.51 8.64
N LYS A 144 -14.74 -3.61 7.67
CA LYS A 144 -13.43 -3.50 7.00
C LYS A 144 -12.52 -2.45 7.63
N MET A 145 -13.05 -1.57 8.46
CA MET A 145 -12.28 -0.54 9.13
C MET A 145 -11.34 -1.16 10.17
N PRO A 146 -10.27 -0.44 10.58
CA PRO A 146 -9.54 -0.76 11.79
C PRO A 146 -10.50 -0.88 12.98
N ALA A 147 -10.22 -1.80 13.91
CA ALA A 147 -11.08 -2.10 15.06
C ALA A 147 -11.04 -0.96 16.10
N ALA A 148 -11.75 0.13 15.82
CA ALA A 148 -11.81 1.32 16.67
C ALA A 148 -12.20 0.95 18.12
N GLY A 149 -11.48 1.53 19.09
CA GLY A 149 -11.61 1.19 20.52
C GLY A 149 -10.81 -0.03 20.97
N GLU A 150 -10.45 -0.93 20.05
CA GLU A 150 -9.77 -2.20 20.36
C GLU A 150 -8.33 -2.29 19.84
N LEU A 151 -7.87 -1.32 19.04
CA LEU A 151 -6.53 -1.37 18.43
C LEU A 151 -5.40 -1.52 19.46
N LEU A 152 -5.51 -0.89 20.64
CA LEU A 152 -4.51 -1.00 21.70
C LEU A 152 -4.56 -2.34 22.46
N ASN A 153 -5.66 -3.10 22.33
CA ASN A 153 -5.79 -4.43 22.93
C ASN A 153 -5.23 -5.53 22.02
N LYS A 154 -4.79 -5.19 20.81
CA LYS A 154 -4.22 -6.14 19.85
C LYS A 154 -2.77 -6.44 20.15
N GLN A 155 -2.35 -7.64 19.79
CA GLN A 155 -0.93 -7.98 19.74
C GLN A 155 -0.26 -7.13 18.66
N ILE A 156 0.99 -6.73 18.91
CA ILE A 156 1.72 -5.89 17.94
C ILE A 156 1.93 -6.62 16.61
N THR A 157 2.05 -7.95 16.63
CA THR A 157 2.10 -8.80 15.43
C THR A 157 0.83 -8.73 14.60
N GLU A 158 -0.35 -8.69 15.23
CA GLU A 158 -1.62 -8.54 14.52
C GLU A 158 -1.74 -7.15 13.86
N LEU A 159 -1.28 -6.10 14.54
CA LEU A 159 -1.24 -4.75 13.96
C LEU A 159 -0.24 -4.67 12.82
N MET A 160 0.90 -5.33 12.96
CA MET A 160 1.90 -5.43 11.90
C MET A 160 1.33 -6.14 10.66
N ASP A 161 0.59 -7.23 10.83
CA ASP A 161 -0.08 -7.95 9.73
C ASP A 161 -1.12 -7.10 8.98
N TYR A 162 -1.64 -6.03 9.58
CA TYR A 162 -2.51 -5.09 8.87
C TYR A 162 -1.81 -4.46 7.66
N ALA A 163 -0.48 -4.42 7.63
CA ALA A 163 0.30 -3.95 6.49
C ALA A 163 0.04 -4.79 5.23
N LEU A 164 -0.54 -5.98 5.35
CA LEU A 164 -0.94 -6.84 4.24
C LEU A 164 -2.43 -6.73 3.90
N ASP A 165 -3.23 -5.95 4.63
CA ASP A 165 -4.68 -5.81 4.36
C ASP A 165 -4.92 -4.98 3.08
N ASP A 166 -5.98 -5.30 2.33
CA ASP A 166 -6.38 -4.53 1.16
C ASP A 166 -7.16 -3.25 1.54
N ASN A 167 -7.65 -3.14 2.78
CA ASN A 167 -8.21 -1.91 3.31
C ASN A 167 -7.08 -0.92 3.62
N ALA A 168 -7.13 0.22 2.94
CA ALA A 168 -6.05 1.20 2.94
C ALA A 168 -5.77 1.82 4.33
N LEU A 169 -6.78 1.91 5.21
CA LEU A 169 -6.59 2.41 6.58
C LEU A 169 -5.92 1.37 7.48
N LYS A 170 -6.30 0.09 7.35
CA LYS A 170 -5.59 -0.99 8.04
C LYS A 170 -4.14 -1.06 7.55
N ALA A 171 -3.93 -1.05 6.24
CA ALA A 171 -2.59 -1.01 5.65
C ALA A 171 -1.75 0.16 6.18
N ALA A 172 -2.35 1.35 6.33
CA ALA A 172 -1.67 2.49 6.95
C ALA A 172 -1.27 2.20 8.41
N VAL A 173 -2.20 1.70 9.24
CA VAL A 173 -1.87 1.30 10.63
C VAL A 173 -0.74 0.26 10.67
N GLY A 174 -0.76 -0.72 9.78
CA GLY A 174 0.27 -1.75 9.74
C GLY A 174 1.62 -1.23 9.26
N VAL A 175 1.68 -0.39 8.23
CA VAL A 175 2.93 0.23 7.77
C VAL A 175 3.48 1.20 8.83
N ALA A 176 2.63 1.95 9.53
CA ALA A 176 3.06 2.76 10.67
C ALA A 176 3.63 1.88 11.81
N THR A 177 3.05 0.70 12.04
CA THR A 177 3.56 -0.31 12.99
C THR A 177 4.92 -0.85 12.55
N LEU A 178 5.09 -1.20 11.27
CA LEU A 178 6.36 -1.63 10.69
C LEU A 178 7.43 -0.55 10.85
N ASN A 179 7.11 0.72 10.57
CA ASN A 179 8.02 1.85 10.75
C ASN A 179 8.42 2.01 12.23
N ALA A 180 7.49 1.81 13.17
CA ALA A 180 7.78 1.91 14.60
C ALA A 180 8.70 0.78 15.09
N LEU A 181 8.47 -0.45 14.63
CA LEU A 181 9.33 -1.61 14.94
C LEU A 181 10.71 -1.47 14.30
N SER A 182 10.75 -0.97 13.07
CA SER A 182 12.00 -0.65 12.37
C SER A 182 12.82 0.38 13.12
N ALA A 183 12.18 1.38 13.73
CA ALA A 183 12.86 2.35 14.58
C ALA A 183 13.54 1.71 15.80
N VAL A 184 12.98 0.64 16.37
CA VAL A 184 13.62 -0.11 17.46
C VAL A 184 14.89 -0.80 16.95
N LEU A 185 14.79 -1.49 15.80
CA LEU A 185 15.94 -2.19 15.19
C LEU A 185 17.06 -1.23 14.77
N LEU A 186 16.71 -0.06 14.24
CA LEU A 186 17.68 0.95 13.80
C LEU A 186 18.35 1.67 14.97
N ALA A 187 17.70 1.70 16.13
CA ALA A 187 18.27 2.24 17.36
C ALA A 187 19.31 1.31 18.01
N ASP A 188 19.33 0.03 17.63
CA ASP A 188 20.34 -0.92 18.10
C ASP A 188 21.74 -0.53 17.58
N ASP A 189 22.72 -0.43 18.47
CA ASP A 189 24.11 -0.10 18.14
C ASP A 189 24.76 -1.15 17.23
N THR A 190 24.31 -2.40 17.29
CA THR A 190 24.79 -3.51 16.45
C THR A 190 24.17 -3.53 15.05
N CYS A 191 23.14 -2.72 14.80
CA CYS A 191 22.50 -2.64 13.49
C CYS A 191 23.48 -2.12 12.43
N LYS A 192 23.64 -2.88 11.34
CA LYS A 192 24.55 -2.53 10.22
C LYS A 192 24.10 -1.30 9.45
N TYR A 193 22.80 -0.96 9.47
CA TYR A 193 22.28 0.21 8.76
C TYR A 193 22.25 1.43 9.67
N LYS A 194 22.96 2.47 9.26
CA LYS A 194 22.94 3.79 9.90
C LYS A 194 22.58 4.87 8.88
N PRO A 195 21.99 6.00 9.31
CA PRO A 195 21.72 7.11 8.40
C PRO A 195 23.02 7.56 7.71
N SER A 196 23.02 7.54 6.38
CA SER A 196 24.13 8.06 5.57
C SER A 196 24.16 9.58 5.57
N ALA A 197 22.99 10.21 5.69
CA ALA A 197 22.85 11.66 5.78
C ALA A 197 21.52 12.05 6.45
N TYR A 198 21.45 13.32 6.86
CA TYR A 198 20.22 14.00 7.27
C TYR A 198 19.84 15.03 6.22
N GLY A 199 18.56 15.15 5.88
CA GLY A 199 18.10 16.15 4.91
C GLY A 199 17.28 15.58 3.75
N ASN A 200 17.61 15.94 2.52
CA ASN A 200 16.82 15.60 1.33
C ASN A 200 17.44 14.41 0.57
N ALA A 201 16.63 13.38 0.28
CA ALA A 201 17.09 12.18 -0.44
C ALA A 201 17.72 12.49 -1.81
N LEU A 202 17.29 13.57 -2.48
CA LEU A 202 17.90 14.01 -3.75
C LEU A 202 19.35 14.50 -3.60
N ASP A 203 19.83 14.75 -2.39
CA ASP A 203 21.22 15.15 -2.14
C ASP A 203 22.20 13.98 -2.26
N LEU A 204 21.72 12.73 -2.22
CA LEU A 204 22.56 11.53 -2.35
C LEU A 204 22.58 10.93 -3.76
N ILE A 205 21.95 11.58 -4.72
CA ILE A 205 21.93 11.12 -6.12
C ILE A 205 22.41 12.23 -7.06
N GLU A 206 23.11 11.82 -8.11
CA GLU A 206 23.53 12.70 -9.18
C GLU A 206 22.49 12.65 -10.30
N ILE A 207 21.99 13.82 -10.71
CA ILE A 207 21.08 13.97 -11.83
C ILE A 207 21.75 14.89 -12.85
N THR A 208 21.75 14.48 -14.10
CA THR A 208 22.30 15.19 -15.26
C THR A 208 21.18 15.57 -16.23
N ASN A 209 21.47 16.45 -17.19
CA ASN A 209 20.49 16.89 -18.19
C ASN A 209 20.14 15.80 -19.21
N GLU A 210 20.93 14.73 -19.31
CA GLU A 210 20.69 13.55 -20.13
C GLU A 210 19.76 12.53 -19.46
N ASP A 211 19.58 12.62 -18.14
CA ASP A 211 18.80 11.64 -17.40
C ASP A 211 17.32 11.75 -17.66
N THR A 212 16.67 10.58 -17.71
CA THR A 212 15.22 10.42 -17.76
C THR A 212 14.73 10.01 -16.37
N VAL A 213 14.04 10.93 -15.72
CA VAL A 213 13.54 10.74 -14.36
C VAL A 213 12.05 10.39 -14.41
N ALA A 214 11.67 9.28 -13.80
CA ALA A 214 10.27 8.98 -13.50
C ALA A 214 10.02 9.17 -12.00
N MET A 215 8.93 9.86 -11.66
CA MET A 215 8.51 10.12 -10.31
C MET A 215 7.11 9.53 -10.09
N VAL A 216 6.98 8.57 -9.18
CA VAL A 216 5.70 7.99 -8.75
C VAL A 216 5.32 8.58 -7.41
N GLY A 217 4.28 9.40 -7.40
CA GLY A 217 3.92 10.31 -6.30
C GLY A 217 4.54 11.69 -6.53
N ALA A 218 3.71 12.71 -6.64
CA ALA A 218 4.13 14.07 -6.93
C ALA A 218 4.66 14.76 -5.66
N PHE A 219 5.93 15.15 -5.70
CA PHE A 219 6.59 15.92 -4.65
C PHE A 219 6.99 17.29 -5.20
N PRO A 220 6.17 18.36 -4.99
CA PRO A 220 6.45 19.67 -5.58
C PRO A 220 7.88 20.19 -5.36
N PRO A 221 8.52 20.03 -4.18
CA PRO A 221 9.92 20.44 -4.00
C PRO A 221 10.91 19.66 -4.87
N PHE A 222 10.68 18.36 -5.10
CA PHE A 222 11.56 17.53 -5.92
C PHE A 222 11.34 17.81 -7.40
N ILE A 223 10.08 17.98 -7.81
CA ILE A 223 9.71 18.35 -9.18
C ILE A 223 10.47 19.61 -9.61
N LYS A 224 10.38 20.69 -8.80
CA LYS A 224 11.07 21.95 -9.10
C LYS A 224 12.58 21.76 -9.29
N ARG A 225 13.24 21.12 -8.32
CA ARG A 225 14.68 20.86 -8.35
C ARG A 225 15.10 20.02 -9.57
N ILE A 226 14.33 18.98 -9.91
CA ILE A 226 14.68 18.11 -11.03
C ILE A 226 14.46 18.82 -12.38
N GLN A 227 13.41 19.64 -12.51
CA GLN A 227 13.13 20.42 -13.72
C GLN A 227 14.19 21.50 -14.02
N GLU A 228 14.93 21.95 -13.00
CA GLU A 228 16.08 22.86 -13.17
C GLU A 228 17.28 22.16 -13.81
N ILE A 229 17.36 20.83 -13.74
CA ILE A 229 18.50 20.02 -14.19
C ILE A 229 18.20 19.33 -15.52
N THR A 230 17.08 18.61 -15.62
CA THR A 230 16.69 17.85 -16.81
C THR A 230 15.29 18.21 -17.29
N LYS A 231 15.10 18.14 -18.62
CA LYS A 231 13.79 18.31 -19.25
C LYS A 231 13.00 17.00 -19.32
N ASN A 232 13.64 15.86 -19.04
CA ASN A 232 13.06 14.53 -19.20
C ASN A 232 12.48 14.01 -17.87
N LEU A 233 11.55 14.76 -17.27
CA LEU A 233 10.87 14.38 -16.03
C LEU A 233 9.43 13.96 -16.32
N PHE A 234 9.07 12.75 -15.91
CA PHE A 234 7.71 12.23 -15.91
C PHE A 234 7.20 12.10 -14.48
N VAL A 235 6.07 12.74 -14.16
CA VAL A 235 5.45 12.64 -12.83
C VAL A 235 4.12 11.92 -12.94
N ILE A 236 3.95 10.84 -12.19
CA ILE A 236 2.75 10.02 -12.14
C ILE A 236 2.14 10.15 -10.74
N ASP A 237 0.89 10.61 -10.66
CA ASP A 237 0.16 10.72 -9.38
C ASP A 237 -1.33 10.44 -9.59
N LYS A 238 -1.98 9.87 -8.56
CA LYS A 238 -3.43 9.62 -8.57
C LYS A 238 -4.23 10.92 -8.44
N ASN A 239 -3.65 11.96 -7.86
CA ASN A 239 -4.25 13.27 -7.67
C ASN A 239 -3.62 14.31 -8.62
N PRO A 240 -4.29 14.64 -9.74
CA PRO A 240 -3.77 15.61 -10.70
C PRO A 240 -3.72 17.05 -10.16
N LYS A 241 -4.30 17.32 -8.98
CA LYS A 241 -4.32 18.65 -8.35
C LYS A 241 -3.12 18.90 -7.42
N VAL A 242 -2.19 17.96 -7.28
CA VAL A 242 -1.01 18.12 -6.41
C VAL A 242 -0.08 19.22 -6.92
N VAL A 243 -0.07 19.45 -8.24
CA VAL A 243 0.66 20.57 -8.87
C VAL A 243 -0.24 21.80 -8.99
N GLY A 244 0.34 22.96 -8.73
CA GLY A 244 -0.36 24.25 -8.71
C GLY A 244 -0.69 24.77 -10.10
N LYS A 245 -1.64 25.72 -10.18
CA LYS A 245 -1.91 26.50 -11.40
C LYS A 245 -0.70 27.38 -11.72
N GLY A 246 0.26 26.87 -12.48
CA GLY A 246 1.51 27.54 -12.80
C GLY A 246 2.69 26.58 -13.00
N ASP A 247 2.56 25.35 -12.52
CA ASP A 247 3.56 24.31 -12.79
C ASP A 247 3.47 23.90 -14.26
N THR A 248 4.62 23.85 -14.93
CA THR A 248 4.73 23.47 -16.36
C THR A 248 4.64 21.96 -16.58
N ILE A 249 4.67 21.18 -15.49
CA ILE A 249 4.70 19.72 -15.57
C ILE A 249 3.29 19.15 -15.69
N LYS A 250 3.16 18.20 -16.61
CA LYS A 250 1.94 17.40 -16.75
C LYS A 250 2.01 16.21 -15.80
N ILE A 251 0.95 16.02 -15.00
CA ILE A 251 0.76 14.78 -14.24
C ILE A 251 0.23 13.69 -15.17
N GLU A 252 0.95 12.59 -15.23
CA GLU A 252 0.61 11.41 -16.01
C GLU A 252 -0.29 10.45 -15.22
N SER A 253 -1.14 9.72 -15.95
CA SER A 253 -2.01 8.69 -15.36
C SER A 253 -1.20 7.47 -14.90
N ALA A 254 -1.65 6.84 -13.82
CA ALA A 254 -1.09 5.57 -13.33
C ALA A 254 -1.12 4.44 -14.38
N ASP A 255 -2.04 4.48 -15.36
CA ASP A 255 -2.09 3.48 -16.43
C ASP A 255 -0.88 3.51 -17.37
N ARG A 256 -0.09 4.59 -17.33
CA ARG A 256 1.14 4.75 -18.13
C ARG A 256 2.39 4.23 -17.42
N LEU A 257 2.29 3.65 -16.22
CA LEU A 257 3.45 3.13 -15.47
C LEU A 257 4.28 2.16 -16.32
N GLY A 258 3.63 1.20 -16.99
CA GLY A 258 4.32 0.21 -17.84
C GLY A 258 4.94 0.77 -19.12
N GLU A 259 4.57 1.99 -19.51
CA GLU A 259 5.18 2.71 -20.64
C GLU A 259 6.35 3.57 -20.15
N ILE A 260 6.19 4.28 -19.04
CA ILE A 260 7.12 5.32 -18.58
C ILE A 260 8.29 4.73 -17.80
N ILE A 261 8.04 3.84 -16.83
CA ILE A 261 9.10 3.34 -15.93
C ILE A 261 10.24 2.65 -16.69
N PRO A 262 9.99 1.78 -17.70
CA PRO A 262 11.06 1.11 -18.43
C PRO A 262 11.98 2.05 -19.24
N GLN A 263 11.63 3.33 -19.37
CA GLN A 263 12.44 4.35 -20.05
C GLN A 263 13.32 5.16 -19.08
N ALA A 264 12.99 5.16 -17.78
CA ALA A 264 13.69 5.95 -16.79
C ALA A 264 14.95 5.25 -16.30
N ASN A 265 16.03 6.02 -16.16
CA ASN A 265 17.25 5.58 -15.49
C ASN A 265 17.29 6.02 -14.03
N ILE A 266 16.51 7.03 -13.64
CA ILE A 266 16.31 7.42 -12.24
C ILE A 266 14.82 7.32 -11.90
N LEU A 267 14.51 6.59 -10.84
CA LEU A 267 13.15 6.38 -10.36
C LEU A 267 12.99 6.92 -8.94
N VAL A 268 12.09 7.88 -8.76
CA VAL A 268 11.72 8.43 -7.44
C VAL A 268 10.32 7.93 -7.09
N ILE A 269 10.17 7.22 -5.98
CA ILE A 269 8.94 6.52 -5.59
C ILE A 269 8.51 6.97 -4.21
N THR A 270 7.24 7.31 -4.05
CA THR A 270 6.67 7.57 -2.72
C THR A 270 6.60 6.32 -1.86
N GLY A 271 6.92 6.46 -0.56
CA GLY A 271 6.72 5.40 0.43
C GLY A 271 5.26 4.95 0.57
N VAL A 272 4.29 5.75 0.13
CA VAL A 272 2.85 5.38 0.10
C VAL A 272 2.59 4.13 -0.75
N THR A 273 3.50 3.80 -1.67
CA THR A 273 3.44 2.56 -2.46
C THR A 273 3.49 1.28 -1.62
N LEU A 274 3.99 1.34 -0.37
CA LEU A 274 3.92 0.26 0.61
C LEU A 274 2.49 0.06 1.14
N VAL A 275 1.75 1.15 1.36
CA VAL A 275 0.37 1.11 1.90
C VAL A 275 -0.61 0.56 0.87
N ASN A 276 -0.43 0.91 -0.41
CA ASN A 276 -1.36 0.49 -1.47
C ASN A 276 -0.85 -0.69 -2.31
N HIS A 277 0.20 -1.37 -1.86
CA HIS A 277 0.76 -2.60 -2.47
C HIS A 277 1.19 -2.42 -3.93
N THR A 278 1.79 -1.27 -4.26
CA THR A 278 2.26 -0.98 -5.63
C THR A 278 3.78 -0.94 -5.77
N LEU A 279 4.56 -0.92 -4.67
CA LEU A 279 6.02 -0.83 -4.74
C LEU A 279 6.63 -1.99 -5.55
N GLY A 280 6.30 -3.24 -5.23
CA GLY A 280 6.81 -4.42 -5.96
C GLY A 280 6.57 -4.37 -7.47
N PRO A 281 5.32 -4.20 -7.94
CA PRO A 281 5.05 -4.04 -9.37
C PRO A 281 5.75 -2.86 -10.04
N ILE A 282 6.00 -1.76 -9.32
CA ILE A 282 6.75 -0.62 -9.85
C ILE A 282 8.22 -1.00 -10.03
N LEU A 283 8.82 -1.68 -9.05
CA LEU A 283 10.21 -2.15 -9.13
C LEU A 283 10.39 -3.21 -10.24
N ASP A 284 9.41 -4.07 -10.47
CA ASP A 284 9.42 -5.04 -11.58
C ASP A 284 9.53 -4.38 -12.97
N LEU A 285 9.10 -3.12 -13.12
CA LEU A 285 9.17 -2.36 -14.37
C LEU A 285 10.49 -1.58 -14.53
N ALA A 286 11.30 -1.48 -13.47
CA ALA A 286 12.46 -0.59 -13.38
C ALA A 286 13.73 -1.18 -14.04
N GLU A 287 13.59 -1.78 -15.23
CA GLU A 287 14.66 -2.55 -15.90
C GLU A 287 15.93 -1.71 -16.21
N LYS A 288 15.77 -0.42 -16.47
CA LYS A 288 16.88 0.50 -16.80
C LYS A 288 17.30 1.40 -15.65
N ALA A 289 16.58 1.37 -14.53
CA ALA A 289 16.84 2.26 -13.42
C ALA A 289 18.16 1.86 -12.74
N ASN A 290 19.13 2.75 -12.76
CA ASN A 290 20.39 2.60 -12.01
C ASN A 290 20.34 3.31 -10.66
N GLU A 291 19.36 4.20 -10.46
CA GLU A 291 19.10 4.87 -9.21
C GLU A 291 17.59 4.76 -8.88
N ILE A 292 17.27 4.13 -7.76
CA ILE A 292 15.89 3.93 -7.30
C ILE A 292 15.76 4.48 -5.88
N VAL A 293 15.02 5.58 -5.76
CA VAL A 293 14.85 6.33 -4.51
C VAL A 293 13.43 6.14 -3.98
N VAL A 294 13.28 5.54 -2.80
CA VAL A 294 11.98 5.43 -2.11
C VAL A 294 11.93 6.46 -0.99
N VAL A 295 10.96 7.38 -1.03
CA VAL A 295 10.98 8.60 -0.21
C VAL A 295 9.63 8.93 0.45
N GLY A 296 9.72 9.54 1.63
CA GLY A 296 8.61 10.06 2.42
C GLY A 296 8.53 9.38 3.79
N PRO A 297 7.82 9.97 4.78
CA PRO A 297 7.77 9.40 6.13
C PRO A 297 7.26 7.96 6.20
N THR A 298 6.42 7.56 5.24
CA THR A 298 5.94 6.17 5.09
C THR A 298 7.07 5.17 4.77
N ALA A 299 8.18 5.62 4.17
CA ALA A 299 9.34 4.81 3.80
C ALA A 299 10.39 4.74 4.92
N SER A 300 9.94 4.66 6.18
CA SER A 300 10.83 4.58 7.37
C SER A 300 10.96 3.15 7.91
N VAL A 301 10.75 2.17 7.03
CA VAL A 301 10.91 0.74 7.34
C VAL A 301 12.39 0.36 7.39
N TYR A 302 12.69 -0.79 7.97
CA TYR A 302 14.01 -1.38 7.94
C TYR A 302 14.45 -1.59 6.48
N PRO A 303 15.65 -1.15 6.08
CA PRO A 303 15.94 -0.95 4.66
C PRO A 303 16.24 -2.24 3.88
N GLU A 304 16.67 -3.30 4.56
CA GLU A 304 17.19 -4.53 3.92
C GLU A 304 16.27 -5.13 2.86
N PRO A 305 14.97 -5.41 3.13
CA PRO A 305 14.10 -6.00 2.11
C PRO A 305 13.85 -5.12 0.89
N LEU A 306 13.98 -3.80 1.01
CA LEU A 306 13.88 -2.87 -0.12
C LEU A 306 15.20 -2.84 -0.90
N PHE A 307 16.34 -2.84 -0.19
CA PHE A 307 17.68 -2.86 -0.78
C PHE A 307 17.94 -4.14 -1.57
N GLU A 308 17.50 -5.30 -1.09
CA GLU A 308 17.56 -6.57 -1.82
C GLU A 308 16.75 -6.57 -3.12
N ARG A 309 15.84 -5.60 -3.29
CA ARG A 309 14.99 -5.43 -4.47
C ARG A 309 15.44 -4.26 -5.35
N GLY A 310 16.69 -3.83 -5.20
CA GLY A 310 17.34 -2.83 -6.06
C GLY A 310 17.07 -1.38 -5.67
N VAL A 311 16.39 -1.11 -4.56
CA VAL A 311 16.31 0.26 -4.03
C VAL A 311 17.72 0.72 -3.66
N THR A 312 18.15 1.87 -4.19
CA THR A 312 19.50 2.42 -3.99
C THR A 312 19.52 3.41 -2.83
N VAL A 313 18.44 4.16 -2.64
CA VAL A 313 18.32 5.17 -1.59
C VAL A 313 16.93 5.10 -0.95
N MET A 314 16.89 5.14 0.37
CA MET A 314 15.67 5.35 1.15
C MET A 314 15.73 6.68 1.90
N GLY A 315 14.70 7.49 1.74
CA GLY A 315 14.53 8.77 2.44
C GLY A 315 13.29 8.76 3.34
N GLY A 316 13.47 8.43 4.61
CA GLY A 316 12.40 8.34 5.60
C GLY A 316 12.49 9.42 6.67
N VAL A 317 11.88 9.15 7.82
CA VAL A 317 12.00 9.97 9.02
C VAL A 317 12.37 9.12 10.24
N ARG A 318 13.14 9.72 11.15
CA ARG A 318 13.34 9.23 12.51
C ARG A 318 12.51 10.09 13.45
N ILE A 319 11.57 9.48 14.17
CA ILE A 319 10.76 10.19 15.16
C ILE A 319 11.63 10.50 16.39
N THR A 320 11.75 11.78 16.73
CA THR A 320 12.55 12.28 17.86
C THR A 320 11.70 12.54 19.10
N ASP A 321 10.41 12.79 18.93
CA ASP A 321 9.43 12.96 20.02
C ASP A 321 8.12 12.26 19.66
N ALA A 322 7.93 11.05 20.20
CA ALA A 322 6.75 10.24 19.92
C ALA A 322 5.45 10.86 20.45
N ALA A 323 5.49 11.51 21.62
CA ALA A 323 4.31 12.11 22.25
C ALA A 323 3.82 13.32 21.46
N LYS A 324 4.75 14.17 21.00
CA LYS A 324 4.44 15.30 20.15
C LYS A 324 3.97 14.86 18.76
N MET A 325 4.65 13.89 18.16
CA MET A 325 4.26 13.33 16.86
C MET A 325 2.82 12.83 16.89
N ILE A 326 2.48 11.98 17.86
CA ILE A 326 1.15 11.41 17.92
C ILE A 326 0.12 12.51 18.20
N HIS A 327 0.42 13.52 19.03
CA HIS A 327 -0.49 14.65 19.29
C HIS A 327 -0.81 15.42 18.01
N LEU A 328 0.22 15.83 17.27
CA LEU A 328 0.06 16.54 16.00
C LEU A 328 -0.74 15.74 14.97
N ILE A 329 -0.54 14.41 14.87
CA ILE A 329 -1.36 13.55 14.01
C ILE A 329 -2.85 13.65 14.38
N GLY A 330 -3.17 13.65 15.68
CA GLY A 330 -4.53 13.79 16.18
C GLY A 330 -5.20 15.12 15.79
N GLU A 331 -4.41 16.16 15.56
CA GLU A 331 -4.83 17.50 15.15
C GLU A 331 -4.72 17.72 13.63
N ALA A 332 -4.62 16.64 12.85
CA ALA A 332 -4.46 16.68 11.40
C ALA A 332 -3.16 17.36 10.92
N GLY A 333 -2.09 17.24 11.69
CA GLY A 333 -0.74 17.63 11.31
C GLY A 333 -0.28 16.94 10.02
N SER A 334 0.50 17.67 9.24
CA SER A 334 1.07 17.30 7.95
C SER A 334 2.59 17.18 8.04
N GLY A 335 3.25 16.82 6.93
CA GLY A 335 4.72 16.76 6.88
C GLY A 335 5.41 18.02 7.40
N TYR A 336 4.86 19.20 7.11
CA TYR A 336 5.40 20.49 7.53
C TYR A 336 5.39 20.70 9.05
N ASP A 337 4.49 20.04 9.77
CA ASP A 337 4.33 20.18 11.22
C ASP A 337 5.28 19.26 11.99
N PHE A 338 5.75 18.18 11.34
CA PHE A 338 6.61 17.17 11.96
C PHE A 338 8.11 17.46 11.77
N PHE A 339 8.50 17.90 10.57
CA PHE A 339 9.90 18.14 10.24
C PHE A 339 10.49 19.25 11.11
N ASP A 340 11.72 19.05 11.60
CA ASP A 340 12.44 19.97 12.50
C ASP A 340 11.74 20.19 13.86
N ASN A 341 10.73 19.36 14.17
CA ASN A 341 9.90 19.50 15.37
C ASN A 341 9.85 18.21 16.20
N CYS A 342 9.40 17.11 15.58
CA CYS A 342 9.32 15.79 16.23
C CYS A 342 9.82 14.65 15.31
N ALA A 343 10.39 14.99 14.15
CA ALA A 343 10.91 14.03 13.19
C ALA A 343 12.10 14.62 12.41
N ASP A 344 13.20 13.88 12.39
CA ASP A 344 14.37 14.19 11.55
C ASP A 344 14.23 13.45 10.22
N LYS A 345 14.52 14.12 9.10
CA LYS A 345 14.65 13.45 7.80
C LYS A 345 15.95 12.66 7.79
N VAL A 346 15.85 11.36 7.57
CA VAL A 346 16.99 10.43 7.51
C VAL A 346 17.09 9.78 6.15
N ILE A 347 18.30 9.64 5.65
CA ILE A 347 18.57 9.04 4.35
C ILE A 347 19.52 7.87 4.55
N MET A 348 19.21 6.74 3.93
CA MET A 348 20.04 5.54 3.92
C MET A 348 20.37 5.19 2.47
N ARG A 349 21.66 4.99 2.19
CA ARG A 349 22.12 4.50 0.90
C ARG A 349 22.47 3.03 0.99
N ASN A 350 22.10 2.27 -0.03
CA ASN A 350 22.53 0.89 -0.19
C ASN A 350 24.01 0.85 -0.60
N GLU A 351 24.89 0.57 0.34
CA GLU A 351 26.35 0.54 0.10
C GLU A 351 26.78 -0.59 -0.85
N ALA A 352 25.93 -1.61 -1.07
CA ALA A 352 26.20 -2.66 -2.04
C ALA A 352 26.09 -2.19 -3.50
N ILE A 353 25.47 -1.04 -3.74
CA ILE A 353 25.28 -0.46 -5.08
C ILE A 353 26.15 0.79 -5.20
N SER A 354 27.14 0.73 -6.09
CA SER A 354 28.05 1.85 -6.35
C SER A 354 27.28 3.09 -6.78
N VAL A 355 27.69 4.27 -6.28
CA VAL A 355 27.23 5.54 -6.84
C VAL A 355 27.56 5.56 -8.33
N ARG A 356 26.59 5.94 -9.16
CA ARG A 356 26.83 6.15 -10.58
C ARG A 356 27.98 7.13 -10.76
N SER A 357 28.95 6.76 -11.60
CA SER A 357 29.99 7.69 -12.05
C SER A 357 29.44 8.51 -13.23
N SER A 358 29.69 9.81 -13.22
CA SER A 358 29.23 10.78 -14.24
C SER A 358 29.61 10.38 -15.66
#